data_AF-A0A523FVI2-F1
#
_entry.id   AF-A0A523FVI2-F1
#
_cell.length_a   1.000
_cell.length_b   1.000
_cell.length_c   1.000
_cell.angle_alpha   90.00
_cell.angle_beta   90.00
_cell.angle_gamma   90.00
#
_symmetry.space_group_name_H-M   'P 1'
#
loop_
_entity.id
_entity.type
_entity.pdbx_description
1 polymer ?
#
loop_
_entity_poly.entity_id
_entity_poly.type
_entity_poly.pdbx_seq_one_letter_code
_entity_poly.pdbx_strand_id
1 'polypeptide(L)'
;MWPLSSTHSYLTGSRQRDRGAYDSLIGLLDRSPEPDYWDDLFLPRCKLLTTAEIEAVAAWVRCLQAVDPDAYHFKPFERVQATLTLLSEKQFDD
;
A
#
# COMPACT_ATOMS: atom_id res chain seq x y z
N MET A 1 -13.98 -9.67 48.98
CA MET A 1 -13.73 -10.46 47.76
C MET A 1 -14.27 -9.63 46.60
N TRP A 2 -13.40 -8.97 45.85
CA TRP A 2 -13.76 -8.05 44.75
C TRP A 2 -13.33 -8.70 43.44
N PRO A 3 -14.15 -8.72 42.37
CA PRO A 3 -13.70 -9.25 41.10
C PRO A 3 -12.82 -8.22 40.39
N LEU A 4 -11.59 -8.62 40.09
CA LEU A 4 -10.73 -7.98 39.10
C LEU A 4 -11.15 -8.44 37.71
N SER A 5 -10.95 -7.54 36.74
CA SER A 5 -10.88 -7.81 35.30
C SER A 5 -12.19 -7.66 34.52
N SER A 6 -12.46 -6.43 34.10
CA SER A 6 -12.95 -6.16 32.75
C SER A 6 -11.97 -5.21 32.08
N THR A 7 -10.86 -5.79 31.62
CA THR A 7 -9.92 -5.11 30.73
C THR A 7 -10.69 -4.79 29.45
N HIS A 8 -10.80 -3.50 29.18
CA HIS A 8 -11.57 -2.99 28.07
C HIS A 8 -11.10 -3.56 26.73
N SER A 9 -12.06 -4.02 25.93
CA SER A 9 -11.89 -4.37 24.53
C SER A 9 -11.74 -3.09 23.68
N TYR A 10 -10.54 -2.50 23.67
CA TYR A 10 -10.20 -1.34 22.81
C TYR A 10 -9.37 -1.73 21.58
N LEU A 11 -8.97 -3.00 21.43
CA LEU A 11 -7.98 -3.42 20.43
C LEU A 11 -8.56 -3.88 19.08
N THR A 12 -9.87 -4.02 18.97
CA THR A 12 -10.52 -4.50 17.73
C THR A 12 -10.76 -3.39 16.72
N GLY A 13 -10.95 -2.15 17.17
CA GLY A 13 -11.25 -1.01 16.29
C GLY A 13 -10.07 -0.49 15.48
N SER A 14 -8.84 -0.56 16.02
CA SER A 14 -7.64 -0.08 15.32
C SER A 14 -7.20 -1.04 14.21
N ARG A 15 -7.11 -2.34 14.53
CA ARG A 15 -6.67 -3.38 13.58
C ARG A 15 -7.52 -3.45 12.30
N GLN A 16 -8.83 -3.20 12.41
CA GLN A 16 -9.72 -3.20 11.25
C GLN A 16 -9.52 -1.97 10.35
N ARG A 17 -9.23 -0.79 10.92
CA ARG A 17 -8.93 0.43 10.15
C ARG A 17 -7.58 0.35 9.45
N ASP A 18 -6.59 -0.21 10.13
CA ASP A 18 -5.25 -0.38 9.58
C ASP A 18 -5.31 -1.23 8.30
N ARG A 19 -6.04 -2.34 8.33
CA ARG A 19 -6.25 -3.20 7.16
C ARG A 19 -6.93 -2.47 5.98
N GLY A 20 -7.97 -1.69 6.24
CA GLY A 20 -8.67 -0.95 5.18
C GLY A 20 -7.78 0.10 4.49
N ALA A 21 -6.88 0.75 5.25
CA ALA A 21 -5.90 1.67 4.67
C ALA A 21 -4.89 0.93 3.78
N TYR A 22 -4.43 -0.25 4.21
CA TYR A 22 -3.51 -1.10 3.44
C TYR A 22 -4.15 -1.62 2.14
N ASP A 23 -5.37 -2.14 2.23
CA ASP A 23 -6.12 -2.64 1.07
C ASP A 23 -6.35 -1.51 0.05
N SER A 24 -6.65 -0.30 0.53
CA SER A 24 -6.84 0.88 -0.33
C SER A 24 -5.54 1.30 -1.01
N LEU A 25 -4.40 1.26 -0.31
CA LEU A 25 -3.11 1.61 -0.87
C LEU A 25 -2.66 0.57 -1.91
N ILE A 26 -2.80 -0.71 -1.61
CA ILE A 26 -2.50 -1.79 -2.56
C ILE A 26 -3.42 -1.70 -3.78
N GLY A 27 -4.72 -1.50 -3.59
CA GLY A 27 -5.67 -1.31 -4.69
C GLY A 27 -5.38 -0.06 -5.54
N LEU A 28 -4.88 1.01 -4.93
CA LEU A 28 -4.46 2.21 -5.66
C LEU A 28 -3.21 1.94 -6.52
N LEU A 29 -2.27 1.14 -6.04
CA LEU A 29 -0.97 0.91 -6.68
C LEU A 29 -0.93 -0.35 -7.58
N ASP A 30 -1.91 -1.25 -7.47
CA ASP A 30 -2.02 -2.45 -8.30
C ASP A 30 -2.46 -2.10 -9.73
N ARG A 31 -1.55 -1.48 -10.49
CA ARG A 31 -1.80 -0.97 -11.85
C ARG A 31 -1.24 -1.87 -12.93
N SER A 32 -1.58 -1.53 -14.16
CA SER A 32 -1.02 -2.18 -15.34
C SER A 32 0.48 -1.88 -15.41
N PRO A 33 1.33 -2.83 -15.85
CA PRO A 33 2.72 -2.53 -16.16
C PRO A 33 2.87 -1.60 -17.39
N GLU A 34 1.81 -1.44 -18.20
CA GLU A 34 1.75 -0.49 -19.31
C GLU A 34 1.16 0.84 -18.83
N PRO A 35 1.97 1.92 -18.72
CA PRO A 35 1.50 3.21 -18.19
C PRO A 35 0.39 3.88 -19.00
N ASP A 36 0.26 3.52 -20.27
CA ASP A 36 -0.80 4.04 -21.17
C ASP A 36 -2.21 3.60 -20.73
N TYR A 37 -2.32 2.58 -19.88
CA TYR A 37 -3.59 2.14 -19.29
C TYR A 37 -3.85 2.73 -17.90
N TRP A 38 -3.00 3.63 -17.41
CA TRP A 38 -3.24 4.28 -16.12
C TRP A 38 -4.34 5.32 -16.24
N ASP A 39 -5.28 5.30 -15.29
CA ASP A 39 -6.42 6.20 -15.32
C ASP A 39 -6.07 7.65 -14.94
N ASP A 40 -6.93 8.58 -15.36
CA ASP A 40 -6.78 10.02 -15.11
C ASP A 40 -6.90 10.40 -13.63
N LEU A 41 -7.31 9.47 -12.75
CA LEU A 41 -7.39 9.68 -11.31
C LEU A 41 -6.09 9.26 -10.60
N PHE A 42 -5.33 8.35 -11.17
CA PHE A 42 -4.08 7.81 -10.62
C PHE A 42 -2.91 8.73 -10.94
N LEU A 43 -2.71 9.02 -12.23
CA LEU A 43 -1.55 9.75 -12.74
C LEU A 43 -1.32 11.10 -12.03
N PRO A 44 -2.32 11.99 -11.88
CA PRO A 44 -2.11 13.28 -11.24
C PRO A 44 -1.73 13.19 -9.76
N ARG A 45 -2.19 12.15 -9.06
CA ARG A 45 -1.92 11.97 -7.63
C ARG A 45 -0.52 11.42 -7.39
N CYS A 46 -0.09 10.47 -8.20
CA CYS A 46 1.23 9.88 -8.06
C CYS A 46 2.37 10.81 -8.48
N LYS A 47 2.11 11.78 -9.38
CA LYS A 47 3.06 12.85 -9.71
C LYS A 47 3.39 13.78 -8.52
N LEU A 48 2.57 13.78 -7.47
CA LEU A 48 2.82 14.59 -6.27
C LEU A 48 3.82 13.93 -5.31
N LEU A 49 4.11 12.65 -5.50
CA LEU A 49 5.03 11.91 -4.64
C LEU A 49 6.47 12.18 -5.07
N THR A 50 7.30 12.55 -4.11
CA THR A 50 8.75 12.59 -4.27
C THR A 50 9.34 11.19 -4.40
N THR A 51 10.54 11.08 -4.97
CA THR A 51 11.28 9.81 -5.02
C THR A 51 11.42 9.16 -3.64
N ALA A 52 11.71 9.96 -2.61
CA ALA A 52 11.84 9.46 -1.23
C ALA A 52 10.51 8.88 -0.69
N GLU A 53 9.38 9.49 -1.02
CA GLU A 53 8.06 8.98 -0.63
C GLU A 53 7.72 7.68 -1.38
N ILE A 54 8.07 7.59 -2.67
CA ILE A 54 7.89 6.36 -3.46
C ILE A 54 8.74 5.22 -2.87
N GLU A 55 10.00 5.49 -2.53
CA GLU A 55 10.90 4.51 -1.89
C GLU A 55 10.37 4.06 -0.52
N ALA A 56 9.87 4.99 0.29
CA ALA A 56 9.27 4.68 1.59
C ALA A 56 8.04 3.77 1.44
N VAL A 57 7.17 4.05 0.48
CA VAL A 57 6.02 3.19 0.14
C VAL A 57 6.49 1.82 -0.35
N ALA A 58 7.51 1.75 -1.21
CA ALA A 58 8.06 0.49 -1.70
C ALA A 58 8.67 -0.38 -0.58
N ALA A 59 9.36 0.24 0.38
CA ALA A 59 9.86 -0.44 1.57
C ALA A 59 8.72 -0.98 2.44
N TRP A 60 7.68 -0.17 2.64
CA TRP A 60 6.51 -0.57 3.42
C TRP A 60 5.75 -1.75 2.77
N VAL A 61 5.56 -1.74 1.45
CA VAL A 61 4.94 -2.86 0.71
C VAL A 61 5.76 -4.14 0.85
N ARG A 62 7.10 -4.05 0.81
CA ARG A 62 7.99 -5.20 1.06
C ARG A 62 7.82 -5.75 2.47
N CYS A 63 7.70 -4.89 3.47
CA CYS A 63 7.40 -5.32 4.84
C CYS A 63 6.06 -6.04 4.93
N LEU A 64 5.02 -5.53 4.27
CA LEU A 64 3.71 -6.18 4.25
C LEU A 64 3.77 -7.56 3.62
N GLN A 65 4.41 -7.69 2.45
CA GLN A 65 4.59 -8.96 1.76
C GLN A 65 5.39 -9.97 2.60
N ALA A 66 6.39 -9.51 3.36
CA ALA A 66 7.18 -10.38 4.23
C ALA A 66 6.37 -10.90 5.43
N VAL A 67 5.42 -10.11 5.94
CA VAL A 67 4.56 -10.48 7.07
C VAL A 67 3.41 -11.38 6.63
N ASP A 68 2.82 -11.10 5.48
CA ASP A 68 1.68 -11.85 4.93
C ASP A 68 1.80 -11.95 3.39
N PRO A 69 2.55 -12.94 2.88
CA PRO A 69 2.81 -13.07 1.44
C PRO A 69 1.56 -13.44 0.64
N ASP A 70 0.57 -14.05 1.30
CA ASP A 70 -0.68 -14.54 0.71
C ASP A 70 -1.88 -13.61 1.02
N ALA A 71 -1.62 -12.41 1.56
CA ALA A 71 -2.63 -11.42 1.93
C ALA A 71 -3.62 -11.10 0.78
N TYR A 72 -3.15 -11.23 -0.46
CA TYR A 72 -3.91 -10.91 -1.66
C TYR A 72 -3.74 -11.97 -2.75
N HIS A 73 -4.83 -12.27 -3.47
CA HIS A 73 -4.82 -13.17 -4.62
C HIS A 73 -4.31 -12.46 -5.90
N PHE A 74 -3.80 -13.21 -6.87
CA PHE A 74 -3.37 -12.71 -8.20
C PHE A 74 -2.14 -11.80 -8.23
N LYS A 75 -1.19 -12.00 -7.31
CA LYS A 75 0.13 -11.35 -7.30
C LYS A 75 0.14 -9.80 -7.34
N PRO A 76 -0.70 -9.08 -6.59
CA PRO A 76 -0.71 -7.62 -6.62
C PRO A 76 0.59 -7.02 -6.08
N PHE A 77 1.32 -7.71 -5.19
CA PHE A 77 2.64 -7.24 -4.76
C PHE A 77 3.62 -7.04 -5.93
N GLU A 78 3.63 -7.95 -6.92
CA GLU A 78 4.49 -7.83 -8.10
C GLU A 78 4.12 -6.60 -8.93
N ARG A 79 2.82 -6.41 -9.18
CA ARG A 79 2.29 -5.29 -9.96
C ARG A 79 2.45 -3.94 -9.25
N VAL A 80 2.28 -3.91 -7.94
CA VAL A 80 2.54 -2.74 -7.09
C VAL A 80 4.01 -2.35 -7.16
N GLN A 81 4.94 -3.30 -7.03
CA GLN A 81 6.37 -3.01 -7.14
C GLN A 81 6.72 -2.48 -8.54
N ALA A 82 6.22 -3.12 -9.60
CA ALA A 82 6.42 -2.64 -10.97
C ALA A 82 5.88 -1.20 -11.17
N THR A 83 4.71 -0.91 -10.62
CA THR A 83 4.11 0.43 -10.67
C THR A 83 4.99 1.46 -9.96
N LEU A 84 5.50 1.14 -8.77
CA LEU A 84 6.39 2.02 -8.02
C LEU A 84 7.74 2.24 -8.73
N THR A 85 8.30 1.22 -9.38
CA THR A 85 9.51 1.35 -10.21
C THR A 85 9.28 2.33 -11.36
N LEU A 86 8.19 2.17 -12.11
CA LEU A 86 7.84 3.05 -13.24
C LEU A 86 7.59 4.50 -12.77
N LEU A 87 6.97 4.68 -11.60
CA LEU A 87 6.79 6.01 -11.01
C LEU A 87 8.12 6.65 -10.65
N SER A 88 9.06 5.90 -10.07
CA SER A 88 10.40 6.41 -9.77
C SER A 88 11.13 6.82 -11.04
N GLU A 89 11.10 6.01 -12.09
CA GLU A 89 11.75 6.31 -13.38
C GLU A 89 11.19 7.59 -14.03
N LYS A 90 9.86 7.77 -14.02
CA LYS A 90 9.21 8.98 -14.56
C LYS A 90 9.56 10.27 -13.80
N GLN A 91 9.97 10.19 -12.54
CA GLN A 91 10.43 11.35 -11.77
C GLN A 91 11.85 11.82 -12.15
N PHE A 92 12.60 11.00 -12.91
CA PHE A 92 13.93 11.36 -13.42
C PHE A 92 13.90 11.95 -14.84
N ASP A 93 12.75 11.92 -15.51
CA ASP A 93 12.57 12.44 -16.88
C ASP A 93 11.97 13.87 -16.94
N ASP A 94 11.41 14.39 -15.82
CA ASP A 94 10.94 15.78 -15.65
C ASP A 94 12.05 16.68 -15.05
#